data_AF-A0AAN0NJS7-F1
#
_entry.id   AF-A0AAN0NJS7-F1
#
_cell.length_a   1.000
_cell.length_b   1.000
_cell.length_c   1.000
_cell.angle_alpha   90.00
_cell.angle_beta   90.00
_cell.angle_gamma   90.00
#
_symmetry.space_group_name_H-M   'P 1'
#
loop_
_entity.id
_entity.type
_entity.pdbx_description
1 polymer ?
#
loop_
_entity_poly.entity_id
_entity_poly.type
_entity_poly.pdbx_seq_one_letter_code
_entity_poly.pdbx_strand_id
1 'polypeptide(L)'
;MKNVMTAGAALLLTTSIASAGGIDRTGNPYSVLFEDGNYAQLSFSSVMPEVSGDYPATFGGGSTDNMAESYLSFGAAVKYAVTSDLDVALFITQPYGADASYEAGAYTGLAAEWNSTQLSVLGKFKAAEGVSLYGGLSIVQSDAEITIPAALASAAAGAPTPEYTAQASSDVQVGYVVGPPTSALKLRCGSP
;
A
#
# COMPACT_ATOMS: atom_id res chain seq x y z
N MET A 1 -19.08 28.55 -19.63
CA MET A 1 -19.58 27.23 -19.18
C MET A 1 -18.95 26.04 -19.93
N LYS A 2 -18.55 26.15 -21.20
CA LYS A 2 -17.88 25.04 -21.92
C LYS A 2 -16.51 24.64 -21.34
N ASN A 3 -15.69 25.60 -20.93
CA ASN A 3 -14.30 25.32 -20.51
C ASN A 3 -14.20 24.57 -19.16
N VAL A 4 -15.18 24.75 -18.27
CA VAL A 4 -15.19 24.11 -16.94
C VAL A 4 -15.47 22.61 -17.07
N MET A 5 -16.36 22.25 -18.01
CA MET A 5 -16.71 20.86 -18.29
C MET A 5 -15.55 20.12 -18.98
N THR A 6 -14.78 20.81 -19.83
CA THR A 6 -13.57 20.28 -20.46
C THR A 6 -12.43 20.10 -19.45
N ALA A 7 -12.26 21.03 -18.51
CA ALA A 7 -11.26 20.90 -17.45
C ALA A 7 -11.58 19.74 -16.49
N GLY A 8 -12.84 19.54 -16.13
CA GLY A 8 -13.28 18.40 -15.32
C GLY A 8 -13.06 17.05 -16.01
N ALA A 9 -13.33 16.97 -17.31
CA ALA A 9 -13.08 15.75 -18.09
C ALA A 9 -11.57 15.44 -18.23
N ALA A 10 -10.72 16.47 -18.42
CA ALA A 10 -9.28 16.28 -18.50
C ALA A 10 -8.66 15.77 -17.18
N LEU A 11 -9.18 16.21 -16.03
CA LEU A 11 -8.71 15.78 -14.71
C LEU A 11 -9.05 14.30 -14.42
N LEU A 12 -10.21 13.84 -14.88
CA LEU A 12 -10.65 12.44 -14.75
C LEU A 12 -9.88 11.47 -15.67
N LEU A 13 -9.27 11.99 -16.74
CA LEU A 13 -8.44 11.19 -17.66
C LEU A 13 -7.03 10.91 -17.10
N THR A 14 -6.59 11.66 -16.08
CA THR A 14 -5.28 11.45 -15.42
C THR A 14 -5.36 10.59 -14.17
N THR A 15 -6.57 10.30 -13.67
CA THR A 15 -6.76 9.34 -12.57
C THR A 15 -6.66 7.92 -13.11
N SER A 16 -5.42 7.45 -13.27
CA SER A 16 -5.13 6.03 -13.42
C SER A 16 -5.65 5.32 -12.17
N ILE A 17 -6.67 4.49 -12.31
CA ILE A 17 -7.02 3.52 -11.27
C ILE A 17 -5.90 2.49 -11.27
N ALA A 18 -4.83 2.76 -10.52
CA ALA A 18 -3.87 1.74 -10.16
C ALA A 18 -4.62 0.77 -9.25
N SER A 19 -5.20 -0.27 -9.84
CA SER A 19 -5.71 -1.42 -9.11
C SER A 19 -4.51 -2.13 -8.51
N ALA A 20 -4.07 -1.70 -7.31
CA ALA A 20 -3.14 -2.48 -6.51
C ALA A 20 -3.77 -3.84 -6.29
N GLY A 21 -3.10 -4.92 -6.72
CA GLY A 21 -3.64 -6.28 -6.76
C GLY A 21 -3.81 -6.93 -5.37
N GLY A 22 -4.46 -6.24 -4.44
CA GLY A 22 -4.75 -6.71 -3.08
C GLY A 22 -3.57 -6.68 -2.11
N ILE A 23 -2.38 -6.26 -2.55
CA ILE A 23 -1.18 -6.21 -1.69
C ILE A 23 -1.05 -4.90 -0.88
N ASP A 24 -1.97 -3.95 -1.07
CA ASP A 24 -1.96 -2.68 -0.34
C ASP A 24 -2.39 -2.91 1.12
N ARG A 25 -1.45 -2.73 2.04
CA ARG A 25 -1.64 -2.96 3.48
C ARG A 25 -2.03 -1.70 4.24
N THR A 26 -1.63 -0.52 3.77
CA THR A 26 -1.91 0.74 4.49
C THR A 26 -2.53 1.78 3.57
N GLY A 27 -3.78 2.16 3.88
CA GLY A 27 -4.38 3.35 3.30
C GLY A 27 -3.51 4.57 3.59
N ASN A 28 -3.04 5.24 2.54
CA ASN A 28 -2.13 6.37 2.66
C ASN A 28 -2.67 7.46 3.62
N PRO A 29 -1.99 7.76 4.76
CA PRO A 29 -2.51 8.65 5.82
C PRO A 29 -2.37 10.14 5.48
N TYR A 30 -2.59 10.52 4.22
CA TYR A 30 -2.43 11.91 3.77
C TYR A 30 -3.46 12.88 4.36
N SER A 31 -4.47 12.38 5.08
CA SER A 31 -5.38 13.20 5.89
C SER A 31 -4.64 14.10 6.88
N VAL A 32 -3.45 13.68 7.35
CA VAL A 32 -2.57 14.47 8.21
C VAL A 32 -2.27 15.85 7.63
N LEU A 33 -2.19 16.01 6.30
CA LEU A 33 -1.98 17.30 5.64
C LEU A 33 -3.10 18.31 5.94
N PHE A 34 -4.29 17.86 6.30
CA PHE A 34 -5.47 18.69 6.53
C PHE A 34 -5.72 19.04 8.00
N GLU A 35 -4.90 18.50 8.91
CA GLU A 35 -4.95 18.86 10.33
C GLU A 35 -4.52 20.32 10.54
N ASP A 36 -5.02 20.95 11.60
CA ASP A 36 -4.72 22.35 11.93
C ASP A 36 -3.34 22.46 12.62
N GLY A 37 -2.50 23.41 12.20
CA GLY A 37 -1.20 23.69 12.85
C GLY A 37 -0.14 22.59 12.67
N ASN A 38 0.81 22.48 13.60
CA ASN A 38 1.78 21.38 13.60
C ASN A 38 1.12 20.11 14.14
N TYR A 39 1.35 18.98 13.47
CA TYR A 39 0.65 17.74 13.80
C TYR A 39 1.59 16.53 13.72
N ALA A 40 1.38 15.54 14.56
CA ALA A 40 2.08 14.27 14.52
C ALA A 40 1.09 13.11 14.69
N GLN A 41 1.30 12.04 13.95
CA GLN A 41 0.47 10.84 13.97
C GLN A 41 1.36 9.60 14.08
N LEU A 42 0.89 8.63 14.86
CA LEU A 42 1.37 7.26 14.84
C LEU A 42 0.19 6.35 14.51
N SER A 43 0.42 5.34 13.69
CA SER A 43 -0.57 4.33 13.33
C SER A 43 -0.01 2.94 13.58
N PHE A 44 -0.89 2.05 14.03
CA PHE A 44 -0.61 0.64 14.24
C PHE A 44 -1.82 -0.16 13.78
N SER A 45 -1.58 -1.22 13.03
CA SER A 45 -2.62 -2.16 12.62
C SER A 45 -2.16 -3.59 12.83
N SER A 46 -3.13 -4.45 13.16
CA SER A 46 -2.97 -5.90 13.20
C SER A 46 -4.01 -6.50 12.27
N VAL A 47 -3.56 -7.37 11.38
CA VAL A 47 -4.42 -8.03 10.39
C VAL A 47 -4.20 -9.52 10.48
N MET A 48 -5.30 -10.26 10.58
CA MET A 48 -5.34 -11.72 10.67
C MET A 48 -6.17 -12.24 9.49
N PRO A 49 -5.57 -12.38 8.30
CA PRO A 49 -6.28 -12.86 7.13
C PRO A 49 -6.52 -14.38 7.21
N GLU A 50 -7.64 -14.81 6.63
CA GLU A 50 -7.91 -16.22 6.37
C GLU A 50 -8.04 -16.40 4.85
N VAL A 51 -7.08 -17.07 4.24
CA VAL A 51 -7.09 -17.34 2.79
C VAL A 51 -6.73 -18.81 2.57
N SER A 52 -7.63 -19.53 1.93
CA SER A 52 -7.47 -20.95 1.61
C SER A 52 -7.83 -21.24 0.15
N GLY A 53 -7.34 -22.34 -0.38
CA GLY A 53 -7.64 -22.81 -1.73
C GLY A 53 -7.77 -24.33 -1.80
N ASP A 54 -8.70 -24.79 -2.63
CA ASP A 54 -8.87 -26.22 -2.93
C ASP A 54 -8.21 -26.56 -4.27
N TYR A 55 -7.53 -27.70 -4.33
CA TYR A 55 -6.87 -28.16 -5.55
C TYR A 55 -7.42 -29.51 -6.05
N PRO A 56 -7.44 -29.72 -7.39
CA PRO A 56 -8.10 -30.87 -7.98
C PRO A 56 -7.37 -32.20 -7.70
N ALA A 57 -8.14 -33.30 -7.76
CA ALA A 57 -7.66 -34.66 -7.48
C ALA A 57 -6.45 -35.10 -8.34
N THR A 58 -6.25 -34.48 -9.51
CA THR A 58 -5.08 -34.70 -10.38
C THR A 58 -3.76 -34.33 -9.69
N PHE A 59 -3.79 -33.48 -8.66
CA PHE A 59 -2.64 -33.11 -7.83
C PHE A 59 -2.71 -33.71 -6.41
N GLY A 60 -3.48 -34.79 -6.23
CA GLY A 60 -3.65 -35.48 -4.94
C GLY A 60 -4.93 -35.12 -4.19
N GLY A 61 -5.61 -34.03 -4.58
CA GLY A 61 -6.82 -33.53 -3.92
C GLY A 61 -6.59 -33.02 -2.50
N GLY A 62 -7.25 -31.92 -2.13
CA GLY A 62 -7.15 -31.38 -0.78
C GLY A 62 -7.27 -29.86 -0.75
N SER A 63 -7.07 -29.31 0.43
CA SER A 63 -7.02 -27.87 0.70
C SER A 63 -5.61 -27.46 1.07
N THR A 64 -5.26 -26.22 0.78
CA THR A 64 -4.02 -25.58 1.25
C THR A 64 -4.09 -25.20 2.73
N ASP A 65 -5.27 -25.34 3.35
CA ASP A 65 -5.66 -24.69 4.61
C ASP A 65 -5.40 -23.17 4.54
N ASN A 66 -5.39 -22.48 5.69
CA ASN A 66 -5.06 -21.06 5.72
C ASN A 66 -3.58 -20.87 5.38
N MET A 67 -3.30 -20.34 4.20
CA MET A 67 -1.94 -20.03 3.77
C MET A 67 -1.51 -18.59 4.09
N ALA A 68 -2.41 -17.73 4.55
CA ALA A 68 -2.09 -16.32 4.81
C ALA A 68 -1.62 -16.10 6.24
N GLU A 69 -0.54 -15.35 6.41
CA GLU A 69 0.01 -15.05 7.73
C GLU A 69 -0.57 -13.78 8.33
N SER A 70 -0.63 -13.76 9.67
CA SER A 70 -1.00 -12.57 10.41
C SER A 70 0.16 -11.59 10.46
N TYR A 71 -0.11 -10.31 10.26
CA TYR A 71 0.93 -9.27 10.24
C TYR A 71 0.55 -8.07 11.09
N LEU A 72 1.59 -7.35 11.49
CA LEU A 72 1.51 -6.05 12.14
C LEU A 72 2.10 -5.00 11.21
N SER A 73 1.47 -3.83 11.15
CA SER A 73 2.03 -2.70 10.41
C SER A 73 2.09 -1.46 11.28
N PHE A 74 3.12 -0.66 11.02
CA PHE A 74 3.38 0.59 11.73
C PHE A 74 3.46 1.75 10.73
N GLY A 75 3.01 2.91 11.16
CA GLY A 75 3.16 4.14 10.41
C GLY A 75 3.38 5.35 11.31
N ALA A 76 4.05 6.35 10.76
CA ALA A 76 4.28 7.62 11.41
C ALA A 76 4.15 8.76 10.40
N ALA A 77 3.62 9.90 10.86
CA ALA A 77 3.54 11.11 10.07
C ALA A 77 3.81 12.33 10.93
N VAL A 78 4.51 13.31 10.38
CA VAL A 78 4.70 14.62 11.00
C VAL A 78 4.40 15.70 9.97
N LYS A 79 3.59 16.70 10.34
CA LYS A 79 3.28 17.88 9.54
C LYS A 79 3.77 19.12 10.27
N TYR A 80 4.38 20.01 9.50
CA TYR A 80 4.78 21.33 9.94
C TYR A 80 4.08 22.40 9.09
N ALA A 81 3.43 23.35 9.76
CA ALA A 81 2.85 24.54 9.12
C ALA A 81 3.97 25.55 8.90
N VAL A 82 4.51 25.59 7.68
CA VAL A 82 5.62 26.48 7.32
C VAL A 82 5.14 27.93 7.24
N THR A 83 3.97 28.14 6.65
CA THR A 83 3.29 29.45 6.58
C THR A 83 1.79 29.29 6.81
N SER A 84 1.02 30.38 6.72
CA SER A 84 -0.45 30.35 6.77
C SER A 84 -1.09 29.50 5.67
N ASP A 85 -0.36 29.30 4.56
CA ASP A 85 -0.90 28.71 3.33
C ASP A 85 -0.06 27.53 2.82
N LEU A 86 1.09 27.23 3.46
CA LEU A 86 1.98 26.13 3.09
C LEU A 86 2.22 25.21 4.28
N ASP A 87 1.83 23.96 4.11
CA ASP A 87 2.17 22.86 5.02
C ASP A 87 3.13 21.89 4.33
N VAL A 88 4.06 21.31 5.09
CA VAL A 88 4.91 20.21 4.65
C VAL A 88 4.77 19.06 5.63
N ALA A 89 4.63 17.84 5.12
CA ALA A 89 4.55 16.64 5.93
C ALA A 89 5.48 15.53 5.44
N LEU A 90 6.01 14.78 6.40
CA LEU A 90 6.83 13.59 6.19
C LEU A 90 6.10 12.38 6.73
N PHE A 91 6.14 11.28 5.97
CA PHE A 91 5.42 10.05 6.25
C PHE A 91 6.37 8.86 6.15
N ILE A 92 6.27 7.95 7.10
CA ILE A 92 6.91 6.63 7.07
C ILE A 92 5.79 5.60 7.19
N THR A 93 5.61 4.77 6.17
CA THR A 93 4.50 3.78 6.09
C THR A 93 4.99 2.46 5.49
N GLN A 94 4.15 1.43 5.55
CA GLN A 94 4.39 0.12 4.93
C GLN A 94 3.26 -0.16 3.92
N PRO A 95 3.32 0.44 2.72
CA PRO A 95 2.19 0.47 1.80
C PRO A 95 1.81 -0.89 1.26
N TYR A 96 2.78 -1.77 1.05
CA TYR A 96 2.58 -3.07 0.43
C TYR A 96 3.13 -4.21 1.28
N GLY A 97 2.46 -5.34 1.22
CA GLY A 97 3.05 -6.62 1.61
C GLY A 97 2.12 -7.81 1.40
N ALA A 98 2.72 -8.98 1.33
CA ALA A 98 2.02 -10.25 1.19
C ALA A 98 2.87 -11.36 1.83
N ASP A 99 2.30 -12.04 2.81
CA ASP A 99 2.97 -13.13 3.52
C ASP A 99 2.10 -14.38 3.34
N ALA A 100 2.66 -15.39 2.69
CA ALA A 100 2.00 -16.65 2.40
C ALA A 100 2.91 -17.83 2.74
N SER A 101 2.42 -18.74 3.58
CA SER A 101 3.11 -19.96 3.96
C SER A 101 2.15 -21.15 3.81
N TYR A 102 2.55 -22.13 3.01
CA TYR A 102 1.76 -23.34 2.79
C TYR A 102 2.21 -24.42 3.76
N GLU A 103 1.42 -24.66 4.81
CA GLU A 103 1.71 -25.71 5.80
C GLU A 103 1.06 -27.06 5.44
N ALA A 104 0.05 -27.05 4.56
CA ALA A 104 -0.73 -28.23 4.19
C ALA A 104 -0.89 -28.41 2.67
N GLY A 105 -1.15 -29.66 2.29
CA GLY A 105 -1.49 -30.04 0.93
C GLY A 105 -0.29 -30.24 -0.01
N ALA A 106 -0.53 -30.19 -1.32
CA ALA A 106 0.49 -30.44 -2.34
C ALA A 106 1.60 -29.38 -2.39
N TYR A 107 1.39 -28.23 -1.74
CA TYR A 107 2.29 -27.09 -1.74
C TYR A 107 3.08 -26.92 -0.44
N THR A 108 3.01 -27.88 0.48
CA THR A 108 3.67 -27.78 1.79
C THR A 108 5.14 -27.38 1.67
N GLY A 109 5.53 -26.35 2.41
CA GLY A 109 6.88 -25.80 2.45
C GLY A 109 7.15 -24.68 1.43
N LEU A 110 6.18 -24.36 0.56
CA LEU A 110 6.22 -23.15 -0.26
C LEU A 110 5.95 -21.93 0.64
N ALA A 111 6.81 -20.93 0.58
CA ALA A 111 6.61 -19.67 1.27
C ALA A 111 6.92 -18.49 0.35
N ALA A 112 6.19 -17.40 0.52
CA ALA A 112 6.42 -16.13 -0.15
C ALA A 112 6.21 -15.00 0.85
N GLU A 113 7.24 -14.17 1.02
CA GLU A 113 7.24 -13.00 1.87
C GLU A 113 7.49 -11.78 0.99
N TRP A 114 6.67 -10.75 1.14
CA TRP A 114 6.89 -9.45 0.53
C TRP A 114 6.61 -8.38 1.56
N ASN A 115 7.64 -7.59 1.86
CA ASN A 115 7.55 -6.44 2.73
C ASN A 115 8.01 -5.16 2.03
N SER A 116 7.41 -4.02 2.37
CA SER A 116 7.80 -2.72 1.84
C SER A 116 7.81 -1.63 2.90
N THR A 117 8.72 -0.68 2.75
CA THR A 117 8.80 0.55 3.55
C THR A 117 8.79 1.74 2.62
N GLN A 118 7.94 2.72 2.93
CA GLN A 118 7.80 3.94 2.17
C GLN A 118 8.16 5.16 3.01
N LEU A 119 8.98 6.03 2.44
CA LEU A 119 9.21 7.39 2.91
C LEU A 119 8.56 8.35 1.93
N SER A 120 7.65 9.21 2.39
CA SER A 120 7.05 10.25 1.56
C SER A 120 7.20 11.63 2.14
N VAL A 121 7.41 12.62 1.28
CA VAL A 121 7.43 14.04 1.60
C VAL A 121 6.39 14.74 0.74
N LEU A 122 5.39 15.32 1.38
CA LEU A 122 4.29 16.00 0.71
C LEU A 122 4.18 17.45 1.17
N GLY A 123 3.86 18.34 0.25
CA GLY A 123 3.48 19.72 0.51
C GLY A 123 2.00 19.94 0.19
N LYS A 124 1.32 20.76 1.01
CA LYS A 124 -0.04 21.25 0.74
C LYS A 124 0.01 22.78 0.66
N PHE A 125 -0.53 23.32 -0.43
CA PHE A 125 -0.69 24.74 -0.67
C PHE A 125 -2.18 25.13 -0.66
N LYS A 126 -2.54 26.12 0.15
CA LYS A 126 -3.89 26.69 0.20
C LYS A 126 -4.01 27.79 -0.86
N ALA A 127 -4.68 27.47 -1.97
CA ALA A 127 -4.83 28.40 -3.10
C ALA A 127 -5.93 29.44 -2.87
N ALA A 128 -6.99 29.08 -2.13
CA ALA A 128 -8.08 29.98 -1.76
C ALA A 128 -8.77 29.49 -0.47
N GLU A 129 -9.73 30.26 0.02
CA GLU A 129 -10.52 29.85 1.17
C GLU A 129 -11.31 28.57 0.86
N GLY A 130 -11.00 27.51 1.60
CA GLY A 130 -11.57 26.19 1.39
C GLY A 130 -10.95 25.39 0.23
N VAL A 131 -9.98 25.91 -0.54
CA VAL A 131 -9.37 25.18 -1.67
C VAL A 131 -7.88 24.96 -1.42
N SER A 132 -7.46 23.69 -1.40
CA SER A 132 -6.05 23.31 -1.23
C SER A 132 -5.60 22.34 -2.32
N LEU A 133 -4.38 22.53 -2.81
CA LEU A 133 -3.67 21.59 -3.67
C LEU A 133 -2.59 20.91 -2.83
N TYR A 134 -2.36 19.62 -3.01
CA TYR A 134 -1.22 18.96 -2.37
C TYR A 134 -0.54 18.00 -3.33
N GLY A 135 0.75 17.82 -3.11
CA GLY A 135 1.55 16.86 -3.82
C GLY A 135 2.92 16.67 -3.23
N GLY A 136 3.66 15.69 -3.73
CA GLY A 136 4.92 15.32 -3.11
C GLY A 136 5.61 14.17 -3.81
N LEU A 137 6.72 13.75 -3.22
CA LEU A 137 7.52 12.63 -3.67
C LEU A 137 7.42 11.50 -2.64
N SER A 138 7.37 10.27 -3.14
CA SER A 138 7.43 9.06 -2.33
C SER A 138 8.57 8.19 -2.84
N ILE A 139 9.26 7.53 -1.91
CA ILE A 139 10.23 6.50 -2.17
C ILE A 139 9.74 5.25 -1.46
N VAL A 140 9.52 4.17 -2.21
CA VAL A 140 9.18 2.86 -1.66
C VAL A 140 10.36 1.94 -1.88
N GLN A 141 10.81 1.28 -0.81
CA GLN A 141 11.73 0.16 -0.83
C GLN A 141 10.94 -1.12 -0.58
N SER A 142 11.12 -2.13 -1.43
CA SER A 142 10.40 -3.40 -1.34
C SER A 142 11.35 -4.58 -1.46
N ASP A 143 11.20 -5.55 -0.57
CA ASP A 143 11.96 -6.79 -0.58
C ASP A 143 10.97 -7.95 -0.72
N ALA A 144 11.29 -8.91 -1.57
CA ALA A 144 10.47 -10.11 -1.74
C ALA A 144 11.36 -11.36 -1.74
N GLU A 145 10.95 -12.35 -0.96
CA GLU A 145 11.58 -13.65 -0.85
C GLU A 145 10.57 -14.74 -1.16
N ILE A 146 10.95 -15.70 -1.99
CA ILE A 146 10.13 -16.88 -2.28
C ILE A 146 10.98 -18.12 -2.06
N THR A 147 10.52 -18.98 -1.15
CA THR A 147 11.17 -20.25 -0.85
C THR A 147 10.37 -21.38 -1.48
N ILE A 148 11.00 -22.11 -2.40
CA ILE A 148 10.41 -23.23 -3.13
C ILE A 148 11.03 -24.54 -2.61
N PRO A 149 10.25 -25.43 -1.97
CA PRO A 149 10.75 -26.66 -1.39
C PRO A 149 11.21 -27.63 -2.49
N ALA A 150 12.19 -28.47 -2.15
CA ALA A 150 12.80 -29.43 -3.08
C ALA A 150 11.78 -30.34 -3.78
N ALA A 151 10.70 -30.72 -3.10
CA ALA A 151 9.64 -31.54 -3.69
C ALA A 151 8.93 -30.84 -4.87
N LEU A 152 8.59 -29.57 -4.71
CA LEU A 152 7.95 -28.77 -5.77
C LEU A 152 8.94 -28.42 -6.88
N ALA A 153 10.17 -28.03 -6.52
CA ALA A 153 11.23 -27.75 -7.49
C ALA A 153 11.53 -28.98 -8.36
N SER A 154 11.61 -30.15 -7.75
CA SER A 154 11.85 -31.42 -8.45
C SER A 154 10.67 -31.82 -9.35
N ALA A 155 9.44 -31.61 -8.88
CA ALA A 155 8.24 -31.89 -9.67
C ALA A 155 8.16 -30.99 -10.92
N ALA A 156 8.51 -29.71 -10.79
CA ALA A 156 8.52 -28.76 -11.91
C ALA A 156 9.66 -29.05 -12.92
N ALA A 157 10.84 -29.42 -12.43
CA ALA A 157 12.01 -29.69 -13.28
C ALA A 157 12.02 -31.10 -13.90
N GLY A 158 11.19 -32.03 -13.39
CA GLY A 158 11.18 -33.44 -13.82
C GLY A 158 12.45 -34.22 -13.41
N ALA A 159 13.25 -33.68 -12.49
CA ALA A 159 14.50 -34.26 -12.01
C ALA A 159 14.77 -33.83 -10.55
N PRO A 160 15.56 -34.59 -9.76
CA PRO A 160 15.90 -34.23 -8.39
C PRO A 160 16.57 -32.86 -8.33
N THR A 161 15.89 -31.90 -7.69
CA THR A 161 16.32 -30.50 -7.58
C THR A 161 16.24 -30.09 -6.10
N PRO A 162 17.31 -29.50 -5.54
CA PRO A 162 17.29 -29.02 -4.15
C PRO A 162 16.30 -27.85 -3.98
N GLU A 163 16.04 -27.48 -2.73
CA GLU A 163 15.29 -26.27 -2.38
C GLU A 163 15.92 -25.03 -3.02
N TYR A 164 15.07 -24.09 -3.41
CA TYR A 164 15.48 -22.86 -4.08
C TYR A 164 14.79 -21.66 -3.45
N THR A 165 15.58 -20.71 -2.96
CA THR A 165 15.11 -19.41 -2.49
C THR A 165 15.45 -18.35 -3.53
N ALA A 166 14.43 -17.69 -4.05
CA ALA A 166 14.56 -16.53 -4.93
C ALA A 166 14.42 -15.25 -4.09
N GLN A 167 15.37 -14.34 -4.22
CA GLN A 167 15.31 -13.02 -3.61
C GLN A 167 15.21 -11.97 -4.71
N ALA A 168 14.18 -11.14 -4.64
CA ALA A 168 14.07 -9.95 -5.46
C ALA A 168 14.79 -8.79 -4.76
N SER A 169 15.66 -8.11 -5.50
CA SER A 169 16.40 -6.94 -5.01
C SER A 169 15.47 -5.80 -4.61
N SER A 170 15.86 -5.04 -3.57
CA SER A 170 15.24 -3.78 -3.18
C SER A 170 15.00 -2.85 -4.39
N ASP A 171 13.74 -2.68 -4.79
CA ASP A 171 13.33 -1.71 -5.83
C ASP A 171 13.00 -0.36 -5.20
N VAL A 172 13.42 0.74 -5.85
CA VAL A 172 13.21 2.12 -5.39
C VAL A 172 12.26 2.81 -6.37
N GLN A 173 10.99 2.95 -5.99
CA GLN A 173 10.01 3.64 -6.81
C GLN A 173 9.84 5.09 -6.38
N VAL A 174 9.99 6.03 -7.33
CA VAL A 174 9.69 7.44 -7.12
C VAL A 174 8.31 7.77 -7.67
N GLY A 175 7.36 8.08 -6.79
CA GLY A 175 5.99 8.45 -7.16
C GLY A 175 5.69 9.93 -6.92
N TYR A 176 4.74 10.49 -7.66
CA TYR A 176 4.16 11.81 -7.38
C TYR A 176 2.72 11.68 -6.89
N VAL A 177 2.35 12.48 -5.89
CA VAL A 177 0.95 12.60 -5.43
C VAL A 177 0.39 13.91 -5.95
N VAL A 178 -0.82 13.91 -6.53
CA VAL A 178 -1.58 15.14 -6.83
C VAL A 178 -3.02 14.92 -6.38
N GLY A 179 -3.48 15.73 -5.44
CA GLY A 179 -4.88 15.72 -5.01
C GLY A 179 -5.74 16.75 -5.74
N PRO A 180 -7.02 16.46 -6.01
CA PRO A 180 -7.93 17.48 -6.52
C PRO A 180 -8.13 18.60 -5.48
N PRO A 181 -8.44 19.84 -5.93
CA PRO A 181 -8.80 20.92 -5.03
C PRO A 181 -9.94 20.48 -4.10
N THR A 182 -9.63 20.25 -2.84
CA THR A 182 -10.60 19.71 -1.87
C THR A 182 -11.30 20.87 -1.20
N SER A 183 -12.62 20.98 -1.40
CA SER A 183 -13.46 21.95 -0.71
C SER A 183 -13.82 21.44 0.69
N ALA A 184 -13.15 21.95 1.73
CA ALA A 184 -13.51 21.63 3.11
C ALA A 184 -14.80 22.39 3.49
N LEU A 185 -15.96 21.81 3.23
CA LEU A 185 -17.23 22.28 3.80
C LEU A 185 -17.22 21.96 5.30
N LYS A 186 -16.68 22.86 6.11
CA LYS A 186 -16.69 22.78 7.57
C LYS A 186 -18.16 23.01 8.01
N LEU A 187 -18.95 21.94 8.09
CA LEU A 187 -20.30 21.99 8.69
C LEU A 187 -20.12 22.36 10.16
N ARG A 188 -20.24 23.66 10.47
CA ARG A 188 -20.45 24.16 11.82
C ARG A 188 -21.79 23.59 12.29
N CYS A 189 -21.75 22.52 13.07
CA CYS A 189 -22.89 22.12 13.88
C CYS A 189 -23.02 23.20 14.97
N GLY A 190 -23.90 24.18 14.75
CA GLY A 190 -24.31 25.10 15.80
C GLY A 190 -25.10 24.32 16.84
N SER A 191 -24.61 24.25 18.08
CA SER A 191 -25.47 23.86 19.19
C SER A 191 -26.50 24.97 19.47
N PRO A 192 -27.73 24.61 19.87
CA PRO A 192 -28.77 25.54 20.27
C PRO A 192 -28.44 26.30 21.57
#